data_AF-A0A345QAI9-F1
#
_entry.id   AF-A0A345QAI9-F1
#
_cell.length_a   1.000
_cell.length_b   1.000
_cell.length_c   1.000
_cell.angle_alpha   90.00
_cell.angle_beta   90.00
_cell.angle_gamma   90.00
#
_symmetry.space_group_name_H-M   'P 1'
#
loop_
_entity.id
_entity.type
_entity.pdbx_description
1 polymer ?
#
loop_
_entity_poly.entity_id
_entity_poly.type
_entity_poly.pdbx_seq_one_letter_code
_entity_poly.pdbx_strand_id
1 'polypeptide(L)'
;MGVWHMNTAITGISAVLCAAILAPMAQAQSAGFDPRGNCSTVLGTATEADQVMIAAWTFGFIAANTDNVRPVDPNNNAILLGNLAKVCQANPTASLLALVEASSRPEDRSPPATAPVATPGSEAEAHALLSAFLEPGADLRALTQAILPTEAEVRAVYADPLATALWASYQEQMGPGTAFGPKPYQDDIIVVHTTTRALFEQKPVLDKFPGGYKDVLQYFKIDVPIVRFKFVKQGETLGLAFDGLIYVNGRWVIMPKPWHSLPG
;
A
#
# COMPACT_ATOMS: atom_id res chain seq x y z
N MET A 1 21.25 -24.91 -41.05
CA MET A 1 20.88 -25.52 -42.34
C MET A 1 19.91 -26.65 -42.04
N GLY A 2 18.62 -26.46 -42.35
CA GLY A 2 17.59 -27.45 -42.07
C GLY A 2 16.41 -27.18 -43.00
N VAL A 3 16.40 -27.89 -44.12
CA VAL A 3 15.42 -27.82 -45.20
C VAL A 3 14.23 -28.69 -44.80
N TRP A 4 13.01 -28.15 -44.83
CA TRP A 4 11.78 -28.95 -44.77
C TRP A 4 10.84 -28.61 -45.91
N HIS A 5 10.25 -29.67 -46.43
CA HIS A 5 9.66 -29.81 -47.76
C HIS A 5 8.31 -29.12 -47.94
N MET A 6 8.13 -28.67 -49.19
CA MET A 6 6.86 -28.32 -49.81
C MET A 6 5.95 -29.56 -49.88
N ASN A 7 4.66 -29.38 -49.59
CA ASN A 7 3.62 -30.27 -50.10
C ASN A 7 2.52 -29.43 -50.75
N THR A 8 2.43 -29.61 -52.06
CA THR A 8 1.43 -29.06 -52.97
C THR A 8 0.25 -30.04 -53.01
N ALA A 9 -0.98 -29.56 -52.82
CA ALA A 9 -2.17 -30.29 -53.24
C ALA A 9 -3.20 -29.32 -53.83
N ILE A 10 -3.69 -29.71 -54.99
CA ILE A 10 -4.44 -28.95 -55.99
C ILE A 10 -5.93 -29.28 -55.88
N THR A 11 -6.75 -28.34 -56.35
CA THR A 11 -8.13 -28.46 -56.87
C THR A 11 -9.31 -28.70 -55.93
N GLY A 12 -10.27 -27.78 -56.07
CA GLY A 12 -11.66 -27.94 -55.63
C GLY A 12 -12.46 -26.67 -55.88
N ILE A 13 -12.66 -26.28 -57.14
CA ILE A 13 -13.60 -25.20 -57.51
C ILE A 13 -15.01 -25.74 -57.28
N SER A 14 -15.67 -25.28 -56.20
CA SER A 14 -17.12 -25.38 -56.02
C SER A 14 -17.69 -23.96 -56.04
N ALA A 15 -18.32 -23.61 -57.16
CA ALA A 15 -19.15 -22.43 -57.27
C ALA A 15 -20.44 -22.66 -56.48
N VAL A 16 -20.45 -22.25 -55.22
CA VAL A 16 -21.69 -22.14 -54.42
C VAL A 16 -22.21 -20.72 -54.57
N LEU A 17 -23.36 -20.63 -55.24
CA LEU A 17 -24.17 -19.44 -55.41
C LEU A 17 -24.75 -19.05 -54.04
N CYS A 18 -23.99 -18.32 -53.23
CA CYS A 18 -24.52 -17.70 -52.01
C CYS A 18 -25.32 -16.46 -52.39
N ALA A 19 -26.64 -16.58 -52.32
CA ALA A 19 -27.55 -15.44 -52.30
C ALA A 19 -27.15 -14.54 -51.11
N ALA A 20 -26.63 -13.35 -51.42
CA ALA A 20 -26.35 -12.32 -50.44
C ALA A 20 -27.67 -11.79 -49.88
N ILE A 21 -28.13 -12.38 -48.78
CA ILE A 21 -29.14 -11.78 -47.92
C ILE A 21 -28.42 -10.61 -47.23
N LEU A 22 -28.61 -9.40 -47.76
CA LEU A 22 -28.27 -8.15 -47.10
C LEU A 22 -29.15 -8.01 -45.86
N ALA A 23 -28.81 -8.70 -44.78
CA ALA A 23 -29.33 -8.38 -43.47
C ALA A 23 -28.75 -7.01 -43.09
N PRO A 24 -29.59 -6.04 -42.67
CA PRO A 24 -29.08 -4.80 -42.12
C PRO A 24 -28.27 -5.17 -40.88
N MET A 25 -26.95 -4.99 -40.94
CA MET A 25 -26.13 -4.98 -39.72
C MET A 25 -26.56 -3.75 -38.94
N ALA A 26 -27.56 -3.92 -38.07
CA ALA A 26 -27.83 -2.98 -37.02
C ALA A 26 -26.54 -2.86 -36.21
N GLN A 27 -25.77 -1.81 -36.46
CA GLN A 27 -24.65 -1.44 -35.60
C GLN A 27 -25.26 -1.17 -34.24
N ALA A 28 -25.13 -2.15 -33.33
CA ALA A 28 -25.34 -1.92 -31.91
C ALA A 28 -24.31 -0.89 -31.50
N GLN A 29 -24.70 0.39 -31.56
CA GLN A 29 -23.92 1.45 -30.95
C GLN A 29 -23.80 1.06 -29.49
N SER A 30 -22.58 0.75 -29.04
CA SER A 30 -22.29 0.55 -27.63
C SER A 30 -22.81 1.80 -26.93
N ALA A 31 -23.87 1.63 -26.14
CA ALA A 31 -24.36 2.71 -25.29
C ALA A 31 -23.16 3.12 -24.42
N GLY A 32 -22.59 4.29 -24.68
CA GLY A 32 -21.39 4.74 -23.99
C GLY A 32 -21.64 4.85 -22.50
N PHE A 33 -20.56 4.83 -21.72
CA PHE A 33 -20.61 5.09 -20.29
C PHE A 33 -21.25 6.47 -20.01
N ASP A 34 -22.37 6.48 -19.29
CA ASP A 34 -23.04 7.70 -18.81
C ASP A 34 -23.09 7.72 -17.27
N PRO A 35 -22.28 8.55 -16.60
CA PRO A 35 -22.28 8.63 -15.13
C PRO A 35 -23.58 9.21 -14.56
N ARG A 36 -24.43 9.83 -15.38
CA ARG A 36 -25.75 10.33 -14.94
C ARG A 36 -26.79 9.23 -14.89
N GLY A 37 -26.49 8.06 -15.46
CA GLY A 37 -27.33 6.88 -15.39
C GLY A 37 -27.46 6.33 -13.97
N ASN A 38 -28.52 5.53 -13.77
CA ASN A 38 -28.78 4.81 -12.53
C ASN A 38 -27.58 3.93 -12.12
N CYS A 39 -27.07 4.09 -10.90
CA CYS A 39 -25.85 3.45 -10.41
C CYS A 39 -25.88 1.91 -10.53
N SER A 40 -27.02 1.30 -10.18
CA SER A 40 -27.19 -0.15 -10.27
C SER A 40 -27.20 -0.65 -11.72
N THR A 41 -27.73 0.14 -12.66
CA THR A 41 -27.71 -0.18 -14.09
C THR A 41 -26.31 0.02 -14.67
N VAL A 42 -25.67 1.16 -14.37
CA VAL A 42 -24.33 1.51 -14.86
C VAL A 42 -23.29 0.49 -14.42
N LEU A 43 -23.29 0.07 -13.15
CA LEU A 43 -22.37 -0.99 -12.68
C LEU A 43 -22.84 -2.40 -13.02
N GLY A 44 -24.13 -2.69 -12.91
CA GLY A 44 -24.65 -4.06 -13.04
C GLY A 44 -24.62 -4.60 -14.47
N THR A 45 -24.54 -3.72 -15.47
CA THR A 45 -24.44 -4.09 -16.90
C THR A 45 -23.06 -3.84 -17.50
N ALA A 46 -22.12 -3.29 -16.70
CA ALA A 46 -20.78 -2.96 -17.16
C ALA A 46 -19.98 -4.22 -17.50
N THR A 47 -19.42 -4.24 -18.71
CA THR A 47 -18.36 -5.20 -19.06
C THR A 47 -17.09 -4.92 -18.26
N GLU A 48 -16.11 -5.83 -18.28
CA GLU A 48 -14.81 -5.59 -17.63
C GLU A 48 -14.13 -4.31 -18.15
N ALA A 49 -14.24 -4.03 -19.45
CA ALA A 49 -13.72 -2.81 -20.05
C ALA A 49 -14.46 -1.56 -19.53
N ASP A 50 -15.79 -1.63 -19.41
CA ASP A 50 -16.59 -0.54 -18.83
C ASP A 50 -16.25 -0.30 -17.37
N GLN A 51 -16.01 -1.36 -16.58
CA GLN A 51 -15.61 -1.25 -15.19
C GLN A 51 -14.27 -0.51 -15.02
N VAL A 52 -13.29 -0.77 -15.90
CA VAL A 52 -12.02 -0.02 -15.90
C VAL A 52 -12.26 1.45 -16.23
N MET A 53 -13.11 1.75 -17.22
CA MET A 53 -13.46 3.13 -17.59
C MET A 53 -14.21 3.85 -16.48
N ILE A 54 -15.14 3.17 -15.81
CA ILE A 54 -15.87 3.68 -14.64
C ILE A 54 -14.89 4.00 -13.52
N ALA A 55 -13.97 3.08 -13.20
CA ALA A 55 -12.98 3.29 -12.15
C ALA A 55 -12.06 4.47 -12.45
N ALA A 56 -11.56 4.56 -13.69
CA ALA A 56 -10.70 5.65 -14.13
C ALA A 56 -11.45 7.01 -14.09
N TRP A 57 -12.70 7.04 -14.54
CA TRP A 57 -13.53 8.24 -14.49
C TRP A 57 -13.82 8.68 -13.06
N THR A 58 -14.26 7.77 -12.18
CA THR A 58 -14.54 8.09 -10.78
C THR A 58 -13.29 8.62 -10.07
N PHE A 59 -12.15 7.99 -10.31
CA PHE A 59 -10.88 8.43 -9.76
C PHE A 59 -10.51 9.83 -10.23
N GLY A 60 -10.57 10.09 -11.54
CA GLY A 60 -10.29 11.40 -12.11
C GLY A 60 -11.25 12.48 -11.59
N PHE A 61 -12.54 12.14 -11.43
CA PHE A 61 -13.54 13.04 -10.86
C PHE A 61 -13.20 13.42 -9.41
N ILE A 62 -12.88 12.44 -8.56
CA ILE A 62 -12.54 12.70 -7.15
C ILE A 62 -11.24 13.51 -7.05
N ALA A 63 -10.23 13.14 -7.83
CA ALA A 63 -8.94 13.84 -7.86
C ALA A 63 -9.10 15.33 -8.24
N ALA A 64 -9.93 15.61 -9.25
CA ALA A 64 -10.21 16.97 -9.70
C ALA A 64 -10.97 17.80 -8.65
N ASN A 65 -11.81 17.17 -7.83
CA ASN A 65 -12.60 17.84 -6.79
C ASN A 65 -11.90 17.92 -5.43
N THR A 66 -10.75 17.25 -5.25
CA THR A 66 -9.99 17.21 -3.98
C THR A 66 -8.57 17.78 -4.09
N ASP A 67 -8.22 18.41 -5.21
CA ASP A 67 -6.87 18.93 -5.52
C ASP A 67 -5.75 17.88 -5.35
N ASN A 68 -6.07 16.61 -5.66
CA ASN A 68 -5.17 15.46 -5.48
C ASN A 68 -5.05 14.66 -6.78
N VAL A 69 -4.48 15.30 -7.80
CA VAL A 69 -4.23 14.69 -9.12
C VAL A 69 -3.05 13.72 -9.03
N ARG A 70 -3.31 12.44 -9.23
CA ARG A 70 -2.28 11.39 -9.29
C ARG A 70 -2.60 10.37 -10.40
N PRO A 71 -1.65 9.52 -10.84
CA PRO A 71 -1.95 8.48 -11.81
C PRO A 71 -2.98 7.46 -11.28
N VAL A 72 -3.82 6.93 -12.17
CA VAL A 72 -4.74 5.82 -11.85
C VAL A 72 -3.89 4.58 -11.59
N ASP A 73 -4.03 3.99 -10.41
CA ASP A 73 -3.38 2.73 -10.04
C ASP A 73 -4.36 1.56 -10.29
N PRO A 74 -4.06 0.64 -11.23
CA PRO A 74 -4.91 -0.51 -11.52
C PRO A 74 -5.22 -1.39 -10.30
N ASN A 75 -4.31 -1.47 -9.32
CA ASN A 75 -4.51 -2.26 -8.11
C ASN A 75 -5.62 -1.68 -7.22
N ASN A 76 -5.83 -0.35 -7.28
CA ASN A 76 -6.86 0.33 -6.51
C ASN A 76 -8.24 0.27 -7.18
N ASN A 77 -8.32 -0.06 -8.47
CA ASN A 77 -9.58 -0.10 -9.22
C ASN A 77 -10.55 -1.14 -8.63
N ALA A 78 -10.07 -2.32 -8.25
CA ALA A 78 -10.92 -3.36 -7.66
C ALA A 78 -11.55 -2.91 -6.33
N ILE A 79 -10.79 -2.19 -5.50
CA ILE A 79 -11.27 -1.66 -4.22
C ILE A 79 -12.28 -0.54 -4.47
N LEU A 80 -11.98 0.38 -5.38
CA LEU A 80 -12.87 1.49 -5.74
C LEU A 80 -14.20 0.97 -6.30
N LEU A 81 -14.16 0.00 -7.22
CA LEU A 81 -15.35 -0.63 -7.78
C LEU A 81 -16.15 -1.40 -6.73
N GLY A 82 -15.47 -2.11 -5.81
CA GLY A 82 -16.12 -2.78 -4.68
C GLY A 82 -16.86 -1.81 -3.76
N ASN A 83 -16.29 -0.63 -3.51
CA ASN A 83 -16.94 0.42 -2.71
C ASN A 83 -18.11 1.07 -3.46
N LEU A 84 -17.94 1.39 -4.75
CA LEU A 84 -19.02 1.90 -5.59
C LEU A 84 -20.20 0.91 -5.65
N ALA A 85 -19.92 -0.39 -5.80
CA ALA A 85 -20.96 -1.42 -5.82
C ALA A 85 -21.79 -1.42 -4.52
N LYS A 86 -21.14 -1.32 -3.36
CA LYS A 86 -21.83 -1.22 -2.06
C LYS A 86 -22.71 0.03 -1.96
N VAL A 87 -22.20 1.18 -2.42
CA VAL A 87 -22.96 2.44 -2.40
C VAL A 87 -24.13 2.41 -3.38
N CYS A 88 -23.94 1.85 -4.58
CA CYS A 88 -25.03 1.65 -5.54
C CYS A 88 -26.09 0.69 -4.98
N GLN A 89 -25.71 -0.38 -4.27
CA GLN A 89 -26.67 -1.30 -3.64
C GLN A 89 -27.52 -0.60 -2.58
N ALA A 90 -26.91 0.29 -1.79
CA ALA A 90 -27.64 1.09 -0.80
C ALA A 90 -28.51 2.19 -1.43
N ASN A 91 -28.16 2.66 -2.63
CA ASN A 91 -28.83 3.77 -3.32
C ASN A 91 -29.11 3.41 -4.80
N PRO A 92 -29.96 2.41 -5.08
CA PRO A 92 -30.07 1.81 -6.41
C PRO A 92 -30.62 2.77 -7.45
N THR A 93 -31.35 3.81 -7.06
CA THR A 93 -31.94 4.80 -7.97
C THR A 93 -31.09 6.06 -8.14
N ALA A 94 -30.04 6.25 -7.33
CA ALA A 94 -29.15 7.39 -7.47
C ALA A 94 -28.31 7.26 -8.74
N SER A 95 -27.93 8.39 -9.33
CA SER A 95 -26.95 8.38 -10.41
C SER A 95 -25.55 8.11 -9.87
N LEU A 96 -24.69 7.47 -10.66
CA LEU A 96 -23.29 7.27 -10.26
C LEU A 96 -22.60 8.62 -9.97
N LEU A 97 -22.86 9.64 -10.79
CA LEU A 97 -22.36 11.00 -10.62
C LEU A 97 -22.75 11.58 -9.25
N ALA A 98 -24.03 11.51 -8.87
CA ALA A 98 -24.47 12.08 -7.59
C ALA A 98 -23.81 11.39 -6.39
N LEU A 99 -23.59 10.08 -6.46
CA LEU A 99 -22.92 9.33 -5.40
C LEU A 99 -21.43 9.67 -5.31
N VAL A 100 -20.76 9.81 -6.46
CA VAL A 100 -19.35 10.22 -6.50
C VAL A 100 -19.19 11.68 -6.03
N GLU A 101 -20.07 12.58 -6.47
CA GLU A 101 -20.12 13.98 -6.02
C GLU A 101 -20.27 14.06 -4.50
N ALA A 102 -21.24 13.35 -3.92
CA ALA A 102 -21.44 13.30 -2.48
C ALA A 102 -20.19 12.80 -1.74
N SER A 103 -19.50 11.80 -2.28
CA SER A 103 -18.25 11.28 -1.69
C SER A 103 -17.06 12.25 -1.79
N SER A 104 -17.09 13.17 -2.77
CA SER A 104 -16.03 14.14 -3.02
C SER A 104 -16.16 15.43 -2.23
N ARG A 105 -17.36 15.73 -1.68
CA ARG A 105 -17.59 16.95 -0.90
C ARG A 105 -16.93 16.85 0.49
N PRO A 106 -16.12 17.84 0.89
CA PRO A 106 -15.50 17.86 2.23
C PRO A 106 -16.52 17.92 3.38
N GLU A 107 -17.67 18.58 3.17
CA GLU A 107 -18.64 18.93 4.22
C GLU A 107 -19.76 17.89 4.43
N ASP A 108 -20.05 17.05 3.44
CA ASP A 108 -21.09 15.99 3.52
C ASP A 108 -20.54 14.64 3.98
N ARG A 109 -19.31 14.61 4.51
CA ARG A 109 -18.84 13.44 5.27
C ARG A 109 -19.77 13.29 6.47
N SER A 110 -20.60 12.23 6.44
CA SER A 110 -21.37 11.70 7.56
C SER A 110 -20.61 11.79 8.90
N PRO A 111 -21.31 11.82 10.06
CA PRO A 111 -20.75 12.22 11.36
C PRO A 111 -19.42 11.54 11.63
N PRO A 112 -18.47 12.22 12.33
CA PRO A 112 -17.04 11.96 12.27
C PRO A 112 -16.82 10.45 12.23
N ALA A 113 -16.45 9.96 11.04
CA ALA A 113 -16.11 8.57 10.86
C ALA A 113 -15.19 8.22 12.00
N THR A 114 -15.65 7.32 12.90
CA THR A 114 -14.81 6.79 13.95
C THR A 114 -13.54 6.37 13.24
N ALA A 115 -12.42 7.05 13.55
CA ALA A 115 -11.18 6.88 12.81
C ALA A 115 -10.98 5.37 12.64
N PRO A 116 -10.83 4.86 11.39
CA PRO A 116 -10.79 3.44 11.16
C PRO A 116 -9.78 2.85 12.13
N VAL A 117 -10.23 1.92 12.97
CA VAL A 117 -9.37 1.29 13.99
C VAL A 117 -8.16 0.77 13.24
N ALA A 118 -6.99 1.34 13.54
CA ALA A 118 -5.78 1.02 12.80
C ALA A 118 -5.55 -0.49 12.92
N THR A 119 -5.41 -1.17 11.77
CA THR A 119 -5.12 -2.60 11.77
C THR A 119 -3.80 -2.83 12.51
N PRO A 120 -3.76 -3.72 13.51
CA PRO A 120 -2.53 -4.07 14.22
C PRO A 120 -1.37 -4.40 13.25
N GLY A 121 -0.22 -3.77 13.46
CA GLY A 121 0.99 -3.97 12.64
C GLY A 121 0.95 -3.28 11.26
N SER A 122 -0.07 -2.49 10.96
CA SER A 122 -0.19 -1.78 9.68
C SER A 122 0.74 -0.56 9.58
N GLU A 123 1.02 -0.13 8.35
CA GLU A 123 1.73 1.12 8.09
C GLU A 123 1.02 2.33 8.72
N ALA A 124 -0.31 2.37 8.69
CA ALA A 124 -1.10 3.44 9.29
C ALA A 124 -0.92 3.51 10.81
N GLU A 125 -0.86 2.36 11.50
CA GLU A 125 -0.59 2.31 12.94
C GLU A 125 0.83 2.78 13.26
N ALA A 126 1.83 2.33 12.49
CA ALA A 126 3.22 2.77 12.64
C ALA A 126 3.35 4.28 12.41
N HIS A 127 2.70 4.81 11.37
CA HIS A 127 2.70 6.24 11.07
C HIS A 127 2.04 7.05 12.19
N ALA A 128 0.90 6.60 12.73
CA ALA A 128 0.24 7.26 13.85
C ALA A 128 1.13 7.29 15.10
N LEU A 129 1.77 6.16 15.43
CA LEU A 129 2.75 6.09 16.52
C LEU A 129 3.92 7.07 16.31
N LEU A 130 4.49 7.11 15.11
CA LEU A 130 5.63 7.98 14.79
C LEU A 130 5.24 9.46 14.74
N SER A 131 4.03 9.79 14.31
CA SER A 131 3.53 11.18 14.26
C SER A 131 3.47 11.81 15.64
N ALA A 132 3.28 11.02 16.71
CA ALA A 132 3.33 11.52 18.08
C ALA A 132 4.70 12.14 18.45
N PHE A 133 5.79 11.75 17.78
CA PHE A 133 7.12 12.36 17.98
C PHE A 133 7.24 13.75 17.34
N LEU A 134 6.38 14.11 16.39
CA LEU A 134 6.35 15.42 15.73
C LEU A 134 5.53 16.46 16.50
N GLU A 135 4.71 16.03 17.47
CA GLU A 135 3.83 16.94 18.21
C GLU A 135 4.64 18.01 18.97
N PRO A 136 4.27 19.30 18.88
CA PRO A 136 4.95 20.35 19.62
C PRO A 136 4.94 20.08 21.13
N GLY A 137 6.13 20.03 21.74
CA GLY A 137 6.28 19.74 23.16
C GLY A 137 6.12 18.27 23.54
N ALA A 138 6.16 17.35 22.57
CA ALA A 138 6.16 15.91 22.82
C ALA A 138 7.25 15.52 23.84
N ASP A 139 6.88 14.65 24.80
CA ASP A 139 7.84 14.02 25.69
C ASP A 139 8.57 12.90 24.94
N LEU A 140 9.60 13.28 24.19
CA LEU A 140 10.39 12.36 23.37
C LEU A 140 11.03 11.24 24.20
N ARG A 141 11.33 11.50 25.48
CA ARG A 141 11.86 10.48 26.38
C ARG A 141 10.78 9.45 26.67
N ALA A 142 9.59 9.86 27.11
CA ALA A 142 8.50 8.94 27.38
C ALA A 142 8.12 8.12 26.14
N LEU A 143 8.02 8.77 24.98
CA LEU A 143 7.72 8.10 23.71
C LEU A 143 8.80 7.08 23.31
N THR A 144 10.07 7.44 23.45
CA THR A 144 11.20 6.53 23.19
C THR A 144 11.15 5.32 24.12
N GLN A 145 10.95 5.55 25.43
CA GLN A 145 10.91 4.49 26.43
C GLN A 145 9.73 3.52 26.20
N ALA A 146 8.58 4.03 25.73
CA ALA A 146 7.40 3.22 25.45
C ALA A 146 7.62 2.18 24.34
N ILE A 147 8.58 2.42 23.44
CA ILE A 147 8.87 1.53 22.31
C ILE A 147 10.21 0.80 22.46
N LEU A 148 10.88 0.90 23.62
CA LEU A 148 12.04 0.06 23.85
C LEU A 148 11.65 -1.43 23.90
N PRO A 149 12.48 -2.31 23.33
CA PRO A 149 12.21 -3.74 23.34
C PRO A 149 12.59 -4.34 24.69
N THR A 150 11.96 -5.46 25.03
CA THR A 150 12.38 -6.37 26.09
C THR A 150 13.27 -7.48 25.52
N GLU A 151 14.03 -8.18 26.36
CA GLU A 151 14.83 -9.34 25.93
C GLU A 151 13.97 -10.38 25.20
N ALA A 152 12.78 -10.66 25.73
CA ALA A 152 11.87 -11.64 25.18
C ALA A 152 11.42 -11.27 23.75
N GLU A 153 11.17 -10.00 23.48
CA GLU A 153 10.81 -9.52 22.15
C GLU A 153 11.99 -9.59 21.17
N VAL A 154 13.20 -9.21 21.61
CA VAL A 154 14.41 -9.36 20.79
C VAL A 154 14.61 -10.82 20.38
N ARG A 155 14.50 -11.74 21.33
CA ARG A 155 14.61 -13.19 21.09
C ARG A 155 13.43 -13.79 20.32
N ALA A 156 12.28 -13.13 20.28
CA ALA A 156 11.16 -13.55 19.45
C ALA A 156 11.46 -13.28 17.96
N VAL A 157 12.06 -12.13 17.66
CA VAL A 157 12.36 -11.68 16.30
C VAL A 157 13.65 -12.29 15.75
N TYR A 158 14.73 -12.31 16.54
CA TYR A 158 16.06 -12.70 16.10
C TYR A 158 16.51 -14.03 16.71
N ALA A 159 17.26 -14.82 15.95
CA ALA A 159 17.96 -16.01 16.39
C ALA A 159 19.35 -15.67 16.97
N ASP A 160 19.91 -16.60 17.74
CA ASP A 160 21.29 -16.50 18.21
C ASP A 160 22.29 -16.80 17.07
N PRO A 161 23.51 -16.24 17.12
CA PRO A 161 24.06 -15.41 18.21
C PRO A 161 23.60 -13.94 18.21
N LEU A 162 22.89 -13.48 17.17
CA LEU A 162 22.51 -12.08 17.01
C LEU A 162 21.62 -11.58 18.16
N ALA A 163 20.59 -12.34 18.55
CA ALA A 163 19.66 -11.90 19.60
C ALA A 163 20.35 -11.60 20.93
N THR A 164 21.25 -12.49 21.37
CA THR A 164 22.04 -12.29 22.59
C THR A 164 22.95 -11.07 22.50
N ALA A 165 23.65 -10.89 21.38
CA ALA A 165 24.55 -9.75 21.21
C ALA A 165 23.78 -8.41 21.12
N LEU A 166 22.63 -8.41 20.44
CA LEU A 166 21.76 -7.25 20.30
C LEU A 166 21.20 -6.80 21.64
N TRP A 167 20.73 -7.74 22.46
CA TRP A 167 20.22 -7.44 23.79
C TRP A 167 21.30 -6.83 24.69
N ALA A 168 22.50 -7.41 24.71
CA ALA A 168 23.63 -6.86 25.46
C ALA A 168 23.94 -5.42 25.04
N SER A 169 23.95 -5.14 23.72
CA SER A 169 24.17 -3.79 23.18
C SER A 169 23.06 -2.81 23.59
N TYR A 170 21.80 -3.24 23.63
CA TYR A 170 20.69 -2.37 24.05
C TYR A 170 20.72 -2.06 25.54
N GLN A 171 21.12 -3.02 26.38
CA GLN A 171 21.27 -2.75 27.82
C GLN A 171 22.31 -1.66 28.11
N GLU A 172 23.33 -1.55 27.26
CA GLU A 172 24.35 -0.50 27.36
C GLU A 172 23.88 0.84 26.78
N GLN A 173 23.21 0.83 25.62
CA GLN A 173 22.95 2.03 24.81
C GLN A 173 21.54 2.62 24.98
N MET A 174 20.57 1.82 25.41
CA MET A 174 19.14 2.15 25.44
C MET A 174 18.56 2.05 26.85
N GLY A 175 19.23 2.74 27.79
CA GLY A 175 18.82 2.78 29.19
C GLY A 175 17.79 3.87 29.52
N PRO A 176 17.46 4.00 30.82
CA PRO A 176 16.63 5.09 31.33
C PRO A 176 17.23 6.45 30.96
N GLY A 177 16.51 7.23 30.16
CA GLY A 177 16.94 8.56 29.71
C GLY A 177 17.31 8.65 28.25
N THR A 178 17.46 7.51 27.55
CA THR A 178 17.57 7.50 26.09
C THR A 178 16.31 8.11 25.49
N ALA A 179 16.52 9.04 24.57
CA ALA A 179 15.48 9.69 23.79
C ALA A 179 15.97 9.85 22.36
N PHE A 180 15.10 9.61 21.40
CA PHE A 180 15.28 10.03 20.02
C PHE A 180 14.03 10.75 19.54
N GLY A 181 14.16 11.45 18.42
CA GLY A 181 13.05 12.20 17.84
C GLY A 181 13.53 13.11 16.72
N PRO A 182 12.62 13.88 16.13
CA PRO A 182 12.94 14.86 15.10
C PRO A 182 13.84 15.96 15.65
N LYS A 183 14.59 16.60 14.74
CA LYS A 183 15.17 17.93 14.98
C LYS A 183 14.07 18.99 14.85
N PRO A 184 14.24 20.21 15.40
CA PRO A 184 13.19 21.23 15.39
C PRO A 184 12.65 21.65 14.01
N TYR A 185 13.41 21.41 12.94
CA TYR A 185 13.02 21.72 11.56
C TYR A 185 12.44 20.53 10.79
N GLN A 186 12.29 19.37 11.44
CA GLN A 186 11.72 18.17 10.85
C GLN A 186 10.27 18.03 11.33
N ASP A 187 9.34 18.22 10.42
CA ASP A 187 7.91 18.34 10.64
C ASP A 187 7.10 17.31 9.84
N ASP A 188 7.79 16.35 9.19
CA ASP A 188 7.18 15.30 8.37
C ASP A 188 7.92 13.96 8.56
N ILE A 189 7.26 12.86 8.20
CA ILE A 189 7.80 11.49 8.31
C ILE A 189 7.67 10.76 6.97
N ILE A 190 8.77 10.14 6.56
CA ILE A 190 8.76 9.15 5.47
C ILE A 190 8.83 7.76 6.08
N VAL A 191 7.84 6.92 5.79
CA VAL A 191 7.76 5.53 6.24
C VAL A 191 8.03 4.57 5.07
N VAL A 192 8.76 3.49 5.33
CA VAL A 192 8.86 2.32 4.47
C VAL A 192 8.45 1.11 5.30
N HIS A 193 7.26 0.58 5.01
CA HIS A 193 6.67 -0.58 5.68
C HIS A 193 6.86 -1.85 4.84
N THR A 194 7.15 -2.97 5.52
CA THR A 194 7.25 -4.30 4.92
C THR A 194 7.17 -5.37 6.03
N THR A 195 7.54 -6.61 5.73
CA THR A 195 7.72 -7.66 6.73
C THR A 195 9.15 -8.21 6.75
N THR A 196 9.55 -8.80 7.87
CA THR A 196 10.84 -9.51 8.01
C THR A 196 10.96 -10.67 7.01
N ARG A 197 9.87 -11.34 6.62
CA ARG A 197 9.88 -12.35 5.54
C ARG A 197 10.25 -11.74 4.19
N ALA A 198 9.66 -10.59 3.84
CA ALA A 198 9.98 -9.91 2.59
C ALA A 198 11.44 -9.45 2.55
N LEU A 199 12.01 -9.03 3.68
CA LEU A 199 13.45 -8.75 3.78
C LEU A 199 14.29 -10.02 3.62
N PHE A 200 13.94 -11.11 4.31
CA PHE A 200 14.62 -12.40 4.20
C PHE A 200 14.64 -12.95 2.76
N GLU A 201 13.51 -12.83 2.06
CA GLU A 201 13.36 -13.22 0.65
C GLU A 201 14.00 -12.22 -0.33
N GLN A 202 14.67 -11.18 0.18
CA GLN A 202 15.33 -10.15 -0.61
C GLN A 202 14.41 -9.50 -1.66
N LYS A 203 13.15 -9.25 -1.29
CA LYS A 203 12.23 -8.50 -2.15
C LYS A 203 12.79 -7.10 -2.45
N PRO A 204 12.36 -6.44 -3.53
CA PRO A 204 12.87 -5.11 -3.92
C PRO A 204 12.81 -4.03 -2.82
N VAL A 205 11.93 -4.17 -1.84
CA VAL A 205 11.85 -3.28 -0.67
C VAL A 205 13.12 -3.30 0.19
N LEU A 206 13.92 -4.36 0.14
CA LEU A 206 15.21 -4.44 0.84
C LEU A 206 16.18 -3.32 0.41
N ASP A 207 16.12 -2.86 -0.84
CA ASP A 207 16.95 -1.74 -1.33
C ASP A 207 16.56 -0.40 -0.70
N LYS A 208 15.43 -0.34 0.00
CA LYS A 208 15.00 0.82 0.80
C LYS A 208 15.48 0.74 2.24
N PHE A 209 16.05 -0.37 2.69
CA PHE A 209 16.63 -0.56 4.01
C PHE A 209 18.15 -0.33 4.01
N PRO A 210 18.77 -0.01 5.16
CA PRO A 210 20.24 0.06 5.25
C PRO A 210 20.91 -1.24 4.81
N GLY A 211 22.06 -1.13 4.13
CA GLY A 211 22.76 -2.27 3.56
C GLY A 211 23.09 -3.39 4.56
N GLY A 212 23.35 -3.04 5.83
CA GLY A 212 23.65 -4.01 6.89
C GLY A 212 22.53 -5.01 7.19
N TYR A 213 21.28 -4.77 6.76
CA TYR A 213 20.24 -5.80 6.84
C TYR A 213 20.60 -7.07 6.07
N LYS A 214 21.35 -6.95 4.97
CA LYS A 214 21.80 -8.10 4.15
C LYS A 214 22.67 -9.07 4.96
N ASP A 215 23.37 -8.58 5.96
CA ASP A 215 24.30 -9.37 6.78
C ASP A 215 23.61 -10.16 7.89
N VAL A 216 22.33 -9.85 8.17
CA VAL A 216 21.58 -10.41 9.30
C VAL A 216 20.26 -11.09 8.92
N LEU A 217 19.93 -11.19 7.62
CA LEU A 217 18.66 -11.77 7.15
C LEU A 217 18.42 -13.17 7.73
N GLN A 218 19.46 -14.01 7.76
CA GLN A 218 19.42 -15.39 8.26
C GLN A 218 19.02 -15.52 9.74
N TYR A 219 19.03 -14.42 10.51
CA TYR A 219 18.66 -14.42 11.92
C TYR A 219 17.19 -14.11 12.16
N PHE A 220 16.40 -13.69 11.17
CA PHE A 220 14.96 -13.50 11.37
C PHE A 220 14.25 -14.84 11.62
N LYS A 221 13.54 -14.96 12.75
CA LYS A 221 12.82 -16.18 13.16
C LYS A 221 11.37 -16.21 12.68
N ILE A 222 10.73 -15.05 12.62
CA ILE A 222 9.29 -14.92 12.40
C ILE A 222 9.01 -13.91 11.29
N ASP A 223 7.83 -14.01 10.69
CA ASP A 223 7.31 -13.05 9.73
C ASP A 223 6.47 -11.99 10.47
N VAL A 224 7.02 -10.80 10.64
CA VAL A 224 6.38 -9.69 11.35
C VAL A 224 6.58 -8.38 10.60
N PRO A 225 5.67 -7.41 10.76
CA PRO A 225 5.86 -6.07 10.22
C PRO A 225 7.14 -5.41 10.73
N ILE A 226 7.85 -4.75 9.82
CA ILE A 226 9.04 -3.96 10.10
C ILE A 226 9.00 -2.66 9.29
N VAL A 227 9.42 -1.59 9.95
CA VAL A 227 9.40 -0.24 9.42
C VAL A 227 10.79 0.39 9.50
N ARG A 228 11.18 1.01 8.39
CA ARG A 228 12.21 2.05 8.35
C ARG A 228 11.50 3.39 8.23
N PHE A 229 11.96 4.39 8.97
CA PHE A 229 11.39 5.73 8.88
C PHE A 229 12.45 6.82 8.88
N LYS A 230 12.05 8.03 8.46
CA LYS A 230 12.86 9.23 8.57
C LYS A 230 12.01 10.37 9.10
N PHE A 231 12.54 11.13 10.05
CA PHE A 231 12.06 12.48 10.30
C PHE A 231 12.70 13.41 9.27
N VAL A 232 11.87 14.11 8.50
CA VAL A 232 12.29 15.01 7.42
C VAL A 232 11.60 16.35 7.59
N LYS A 233 12.08 17.35 6.86
CA LYS A 233 11.30 18.57 6.63
C LYS A 233 10.30 18.30 5.52
N GLN A 234 9.11 18.88 5.58
CA GLN A 234 8.07 18.74 4.56
C GLN A 234 8.62 19.03 3.16
N GLY A 235 8.40 18.09 2.24
CA GLY A 235 8.90 18.14 0.86
C GLY A 235 10.35 17.69 0.67
N GLU A 236 11.10 17.41 1.73
CA GLU A 236 12.45 16.85 1.65
C GLU A 236 12.45 15.32 1.77
N THR A 237 13.42 14.67 1.13
CA THR A 237 13.60 13.20 1.20
C THR A 237 14.76 12.77 2.10
N LEU A 238 15.52 13.74 2.61
CA LEU A 238 16.69 13.55 3.47
C LEU A 238 16.37 14.03 4.88
N GLY A 239 16.89 13.32 5.87
CA GLY A 239 16.59 13.60 7.26
C GLY A 239 17.19 12.58 8.20
N LEU A 240 16.71 12.58 9.44
CA LEU A 240 17.20 11.67 10.47
C LEU A 240 16.51 10.32 10.30
N ALA A 241 17.29 9.32 9.89
CA ALA A 241 16.79 7.98 9.58
C ALA A 241 16.90 7.04 10.78
N PHE A 242 15.85 6.26 10.97
CA PHE A 242 15.78 5.14 11.91
C PHE A 242 15.27 3.91 11.17
N ASP A 243 15.58 2.74 11.72
CA ASP A 243 15.18 1.44 11.20
C ASP A 243 14.86 0.49 12.35
N GLY A 244 14.27 -0.65 12.00
CA GLY A 244 13.98 -1.69 12.98
C GLY A 244 12.79 -1.38 13.89
N LEU A 245 11.83 -0.54 13.49
CA LEU A 245 10.56 -0.45 14.21
C LEU A 245 9.72 -1.68 13.83
N ILE A 246 9.54 -2.61 14.76
CA ILE A 246 9.00 -3.96 14.52
C ILE A 246 7.72 -4.16 15.34
N TYR A 247 6.68 -4.74 14.73
CA TYR A 247 5.45 -5.09 15.43
C TYR A 247 5.54 -6.52 15.96
N VAL A 248 5.64 -6.69 17.27
CA VAL A 248 5.79 -8.00 17.92
C VAL A 248 5.03 -8.00 19.25
N ASN A 249 4.44 -9.14 19.61
CA ASN A 249 3.69 -9.31 20.86
C ASN A 249 2.61 -8.24 21.09
N GLY A 250 1.96 -7.78 20.01
CA GLY A 250 0.83 -6.85 20.10
C GLY A 250 1.22 -5.36 20.20
N ARG A 251 2.51 -5.00 20.03
CA ARG A 251 2.96 -3.60 20.06
C ARG A 251 4.13 -3.34 19.10
N TRP A 252 4.37 -2.06 18.82
CA TRP A 252 5.57 -1.60 18.13
C TRP A 252 6.75 -1.45 19.09
N VAL A 253 7.92 -1.95 18.69
CA VAL A 253 9.19 -1.79 19.42
C VAL A 253 10.32 -1.42 18.47
N ILE A 254 11.30 -0.65 18.94
CA ILE A 254 12.46 -0.23 18.15
C ILE A 254 13.65 -1.16 18.40
N MET A 255 14.12 -1.83 17.36
CA MET A 255 15.30 -2.70 17.36
C MET A 255 16.28 -2.24 16.27
N PRO A 256 16.96 -1.09 16.45
CA PRO A 256 17.70 -0.46 15.38
C PRO A 256 19.04 -1.15 15.11
N LYS A 257 19.42 -1.18 13.84
CA LYS A 257 20.76 -1.58 13.37
C LYS A 257 21.29 -2.92 13.91
N PRO A 258 20.54 -4.02 13.75
CA PRO A 258 20.95 -5.35 14.25
C PRO A 258 22.36 -5.79 13.84
N TRP A 259 22.85 -5.39 12.67
CA TRP A 259 24.18 -5.75 12.18
C TRP A 259 25.35 -5.17 12.99
N HIS A 260 25.13 -4.12 13.80
CA HIS A 260 26.22 -3.56 14.63
C HIS A 260 26.55 -4.40 15.86
N SER A 261 25.71 -5.37 16.21
CA SER A 261 25.92 -6.20 17.40
C SER A 261 26.72 -7.47 17.14
N LEU A 262 26.96 -7.83 15.86
CA LEU A 262 27.84 -8.95 15.54
C LEU A 262 29.29 -8.48 15.46
N PRO A 263 30.26 -9.27 15.96
CA PRO A 263 31.67 -9.04 15.63
C PRO A 263 31.86 -9.16 14.12
N GLY A 264 32.47 -8.14 13.51
CA GLY A 264 32.80 -8.12 12.08
C GLY A 264 33.90 -9.09 11.68
#